data_AF-A0A060C275-F1
#
_entry.id   AF-A0A060C275-F1
#
_cell.length_a   1.000
_cell.length_b   1.000
_cell.length_c   1.000
_cell.angle_alpha   90.00
_cell.angle_beta   90.00
_cell.angle_gamma   90.00
#
_symmetry.space_group_name_H-M   'P 1'
#
loop_
_entity.id
_entity.type
_entity.pdbx_description
1 polymer ?
#
loop_
_entity_poly.entity_id
_entity_poly.type
_entity_poly.pdbx_seq_one_letter_code
_entity_poly.pdbx_strand_id
1 'polypeptide(L)'
;YYYWNESRDQYATWMGHRSLAKLDYASPALRERMVTGADAPLRRYLEAPFSLDGWRIDVANMTGRYGDADHHGEVFRAVRDVVAAINPDAAVVAEHFHDAAQDVRTGAWDAVMNYAGFTRPVWQWLTTPGSTLPYLEAPVPVRPRSGIEVAQTMRAVAASMPWSVVARS
;
A
#
# COMPACT_ATOMS: atom_id res chain seq x y z
N TYR A 1 -5.76 -16.66 -12.53
CA TYR A 1 -5.17 -16.13 -11.28
C TYR A 1 -3.91 -15.32 -11.53
N TYR A 2 -3.18 -15.52 -12.63
CA TYR A 2 -1.94 -14.80 -12.93
C TYR A 2 -2.02 -14.25 -14.36
N TYR A 3 -1.25 -13.19 -14.63
CA TYR A 3 -1.07 -12.68 -15.99
C TYR A 3 0.00 -13.49 -16.73
N TRP A 4 -0.37 -14.12 -17.83
CA TRP A 4 0.51 -14.89 -18.70
C TRP A 4 0.75 -14.14 -20.00
N ASN A 5 1.92 -14.34 -20.61
CA ASN A 5 2.12 -13.96 -22.01
C ASN A 5 1.36 -14.92 -22.95
N GLU A 6 1.31 -14.57 -24.24
CA GLU A 6 0.55 -15.32 -25.25
C GLU A 6 1.00 -16.79 -25.37
N SER A 7 2.31 -17.04 -25.33
CA SER A 7 2.92 -18.38 -25.38
C SER A 7 2.77 -19.18 -24.09
N ARG A 8 2.33 -18.56 -22.99
CA ARG A 8 2.17 -19.15 -21.64
C ARG A 8 3.44 -19.78 -21.07
N ASP A 9 4.61 -19.30 -21.48
CA ASP A 9 5.90 -19.71 -20.94
C ASP A 9 6.46 -18.70 -19.92
N GLN A 10 5.86 -17.51 -19.83
CA GLN A 10 6.20 -16.49 -18.84
C GLN A 10 4.96 -15.88 -18.21
N TYR A 11 5.11 -15.43 -16.96
CA TYR A 11 4.08 -14.73 -16.22
C TYR A 11 4.60 -13.40 -15.68
N ALA A 12 3.69 -12.45 -15.47
CA ALA A 12 4.01 -11.18 -14.85
C ALA A 12 4.50 -11.38 -13.41
N THR A 13 5.51 -10.63 -13.01
CA THR A 13 6.11 -10.71 -11.69
C THR A 13 6.21 -9.34 -11.06
N TRP A 14 6.29 -9.30 -9.73
CA TRP A 14 6.61 -8.07 -9.03
C TRP A 14 8.09 -7.70 -9.26
N MET A 15 8.33 -6.54 -9.88
CA MET A 15 9.66 -5.98 -10.16
C MET A 15 10.66 -6.97 -10.80
N GLY A 16 10.16 -7.92 -11.62
CA GLY A 16 11.01 -8.92 -12.28
C GLY A 16 11.42 -10.13 -11.43
N HIS A 17 11.04 -10.17 -10.14
CA HIS A 17 11.36 -11.29 -9.25
C HIS A 17 10.51 -12.51 -9.58
N ARG A 18 11.12 -13.53 -10.21
CA ARG A 18 10.42 -14.75 -10.68
C ARG A 18 9.64 -15.49 -9.59
N SER A 19 10.10 -15.44 -8.34
CA SER A 19 9.40 -16.05 -7.20
C SER A 19 8.10 -15.33 -6.80
N LEU A 20 7.86 -14.12 -7.29
CA LEU A 20 6.75 -13.25 -6.90
C LEU A 20 5.80 -13.05 -8.09
N ALA A 21 5.07 -14.11 -8.45
CA ALA A 21 4.07 -14.07 -9.51
C ALA A 21 2.96 -13.06 -9.19
N LYS A 22 2.61 -12.21 -10.15
CA LYS A 22 1.60 -11.18 -9.96
C LYS A 22 0.20 -11.76 -10.10
N LEU A 23 -0.61 -11.50 -9.08
CA LEU A 23 -2.01 -11.92 -9.00
C LEU A 23 -2.91 -11.07 -9.89
N ASP A 24 -3.71 -11.74 -10.71
CA ASP A 24 -4.71 -11.14 -11.60
C ASP A 24 -6.08 -11.09 -10.91
N TYR A 25 -6.36 -9.93 -10.32
CA TYR A 25 -7.62 -9.65 -9.64
C TYR A 25 -8.79 -9.41 -10.60
N ALA A 26 -8.65 -9.57 -11.92
CA ALA A 26 -9.82 -9.71 -12.79
C ALA A 26 -10.57 -11.02 -12.50
N SER A 27 -9.87 -12.04 -11.99
CA SER A 27 -10.45 -13.35 -11.69
C SER A 27 -11.35 -13.32 -10.43
N PRO A 28 -12.67 -13.59 -10.56
CA PRO A 28 -13.57 -13.63 -9.40
C PRO A 28 -13.17 -14.71 -8.38
N ALA A 29 -12.75 -15.88 -8.87
CA ALA A 29 -12.28 -16.98 -8.03
C ALA A 29 -10.96 -16.67 -7.30
N LEU A 30 -10.18 -15.68 -7.75
CA LEU A 30 -9.04 -15.18 -6.99
C LEU A 30 -9.48 -14.20 -5.90
N ARG A 31 -10.41 -13.27 -6.22
CA ARG A 31 -10.99 -12.35 -5.23
C ARG A 31 -11.65 -13.12 -4.08
N GLU A 32 -12.37 -14.18 -4.42
CA GLU A 32 -12.95 -15.08 -3.42
C GLU A 32 -11.87 -15.71 -2.54
N ARG A 33 -10.81 -16.29 -3.12
CA ARG A 33 -9.75 -16.94 -2.33
C ARG A 33 -8.92 -15.98 -1.49
N MET A 34 -8.75 -14.73 -1.91
CA MET A 34 -7.86 -13.78 -1.24
C MET A 34 -8.59 -12.82 -0.29
N VAL A 35 -9.85 -12.49 -0.60
CA VAL A 35 -10.58 -11.38 0.03
C VAL A 35 -11.94 -11.81 0.57
N THR A 36 -12.86 -12.27 -0.29
CA THR A 36 -14.29 -12.33 0.07
C THR A 36 -14.78 -13.68 0.58
N GLY A 37 -14.11 -14.78 0.19
CA GLY A 37 -14.49 -16.14 0.56
C GLY A 37 -14.25 -16.43 2.03
N ALA A 38 -15.03 -17.36 2.59
CA ALA A 38 -14.94 -17.72 4.02
C ALA A 38 -13.53 -18.16 4.45
N ASP A 39 -12.83 -18.88 3.59
CA ASP A 39 -11.47 -19.36 3.83
C ASP A 39 -10.37 -18.36 3.42
N ALA A 40 -10.74 -17.14 3.01
CA ALA A 40 -9.77 -16.14 2.57
C ALA A 40 -8.80 -15.79 3.71
N PRO A 41 -7.49 -15.66 3.44
CA PRO A 41 -6.53 -15.25 4.45
C PRO A 41 -6.95 -13.97 5.18
N LEU A 42 -7.53 -13.01 4.44
CA LEU A 42 -8.05 -11.76 4.99
C LEU A 42 -9.02 -11.99 6.16
N ARG A 43 -9.96 -12.94 5.99
CA ARG A 43 -10.95 -13.29 7.02
C ARG A 43 -10.35 -14.16 8.11
N ARG A 44 -9.64 -15.21 7.69
CA ARG A 44 -9.12 -16.27 8.57
C ARG A 44 -8.38 -15.70 9.77
N TYR A 45 -7.56 -14.67 9.57
CA TYR A 45 -6.75 -14.10 10.65
C TYR A 45 -7.44 -12.95 11.41
N LEU A 46 -8.49 -12.33 10.85
CA LEU A 46 -9.31 -11.37 11.60
C LEU A 46 -10.35 -12.04 12.48
N GLU A 47 -10.83 -13.22 12.09
CA GLU A 47 -11.79 -14.00 12.85
C GLU A 47 -11.09 -14.79 13.97
N ALA A 48 -11.89 -15.28 14.93
CA ALA A 48 -11.40 -16.18 15.95
C ALA A 48 -10.81 -17.46 15.32
N PRO A 49 -9.72 -18.02 15.86
CA PRO A 49 -9.12 -17.72 17.15
C PRO A 49 -8.00 -16.67 17.12
N PHE A 50 -7.67 -16.11 15.94
CA PHE A 50 -6.52 -15.21 15.79
C PHE A 50 -6.87 -13.77 16.19
N SER A 51 -8.04 -13.29 15.77
CA SER A 51 -8.57 -11.97 16.14
C SER A 51 -7.58 -10.82 15.95
N LEU A 52 -6.88 -10.77 14.81
CA LEU A 52 -5.95 -9.67 14.52
C LEU A 52 -6.69 -8.32 14.47
N ASP A 53 -6.00 -7.27 14.91
CA ASP A 53 -6.54 -5.90 14.94
C ASP A 53 -6.45 -5.16 13.58
N GLY A 54 -6.08 -5.86 12.51
CA GLY A 54 -5.98 -5.23 11.19
C GLY A 54 -5.01 -5.89 10.23
N TRP A 55 -4.85 -5.22 9.08
CA TRP A 55 -3.98 -5.60 7.99
C TRP A 55 -3.11 -4.45 7.54
N ARG A 56 -1.80 -4.69 7.45
CA ARG A 56 -0.91 -3.91 6.60
C ARG A 56 -0.84 -4.59 5.24
N ILE A 57 -1.30 -3.91 4.20
CA ILE A 57 -1.31 -4.43 2.84
C ILE A 57 -0.01 -4.05 2.13
N ASP A 58 0.76 -5.06 1.76
CA ASP A 58 1.98 -4.94 0.96
C ASP A 58 1.68 -4.44 -0.45
N VAL A 59 2.55 -3.57 -0.97
CA VAL A 59 2.50 -3.01 -2.33
C VAL A 59 1.08 -2.57 -2.74
N ALA A 60 0.35 -1.97 -1.80
CA ALA A 60 -1.05 -1.62 -1.96
C ALA A 60 -1.25 -0.76 -3.21
N ASN A 61 -0.35 0.20 -3.44
CA ASN A 61 -0.33 1.07 -4.63
C ASN A 61 -0.33 0.31 -5.98
N MET A 62 0.12 -0.94 -6.02
CA MET A 62 0.20 -1.78 -7.22
C MET A 62 -0.78 -2.95 -7.24
N THR A 63 -1.43 -3.25 -6.12
CA THR A 63 -2.38 -4.37 -6.02
C THR A 63 -3.60 -4.10 -6.89
N GLY A 64 -3.98 -5.08 -7.71
CA GLY A 64 -5.06 -4.95 -8.68
C GLY A 64 -4.71 -4.17 -9.96
N ARG A 65 -3.49 -3.64 -10.11
CA ARG A 65 -3.04 -2.88 -11.29
C ARG A 65 -1.99 -3.65 -12.10
N TYR A 66 -2.17 -3.84 -13.40
CA TYR A 66 -1.16 -4.37 -14.31
C TYR A 66 -1.42 -3.98 -15.78
N GLY A 67 -0.46 -3.31 -16.43
CA GLY A 67 -0.68 -2.80 -17.78
C GLY A 67 -1.91 -1.88 -17.82
N ASP A 68 -2.85 -2.18 -18.72
CA ASP A 68 -4.13 -1.45 -18.84
C ASP A 68 -5.22 -1.95 -17.86
N ALA A 69 -4.97 -3.04 -17.12
CA ALA A 69 -5.91 -3.56 -16.13
C ALA A 69 -5.79 -2.78 -14.82
N ASP A 70 -6.88 -2.15 -14.38
CA ASP A 70 -7.00 -1.53 -13.06
C ASP A 70 -8.28 -2.03 -12.35
N HIS A 71 -8.07 -2.92 -11.38
CA HIS A 71 -9.09 -3.42 -10.46
C HIS A 71 -8.83 -2.96 -9.02
N HIS A 72 -7.90 -2.02 -8.80
CA HIS A 72 -7.46 -1.61 -7.47
C HIS A 72 -8.61 -1.16 -6.59
N GLY A 73 -9.43 -0.24 -7.09
CA GLY A 73 -10.56 0.30 -6.32
C GLY A 73 -11.62 -0.74 -5.99
N GLU A 74 -11.86 -1.72 -6.87
CA GLU A 74 -12.79 -2.83 -6.60
C GLU A 74 -12.27 -3.76 -5.52
N VAL A 75 -10.98 -4.12 -5.60
CA VAL A 75 -10.33 -5.00 -4.62
C VAL A 75 -10.34 -4.35 -3.24
N PHE A 76 -9.96 -3.08 -3.12
CA PHE A 76 -9.85 -2.45 -1.81
C PHE A 76 -11.17 -2.04 -1.19
N ARG A 77 -12.20 -1.78 -1.99
CA ARG A 77 -13.57 -1.69 -1.48
C ARG A 77 -14.01 -3.02 -0.87
N ALA A 78 -13.79 -4.13 -1.57
CA ALA A 78 -14.12 -5.46 -1.05
C ALA A 78 -13.33 -5.80 0.23
N VAL A 79 -12.06 -5.42 0.30
CA VAL A 79 -11.25 -5.55 1.54
C VAL A 79 -11.90 -4.75 2.68
N ARG A 80 -12.22 -3.47 2.46
CA ARG A 80 -12.83 -2.62 3.50
C ARG A 80 -14.18 -3.17 3.96
N ASP A 81 -15.01 -3.65 3.04
CA ASP A 81 -16.31 -4.22 3.36
C ASP A 81 -16.18 -5.50 4.21
N VAL A 82 -15.26 -6.40 3.84
CA VAL A 82 -15.01 -7.64 4.60
C VAL A 82 -14.44 -7.34 5.98
N VAL A 83 -13.44 -6.46 6.07
CA VAL A 83 -12.83 -6.07 7.36
C VAL A 83 -13.88 -5.45 8.26
N ALA A 84 -14.65 -4.48 7.76
CA ALA A 84 -15.69 -3.80 8.54
C ALA A 84 -16.80 -4.74 9.02
N ALA A 85 -17.15 -5.76 8.23
CA ALA A 85 -18.15 -6.75 8.62
C ALA A 85 -17.67 -7.69 9.73
N ILE A 86 -16.36 -7.93 9.85
CA ILE A 86 -15.77 -8.80 10.87
C ILE A 86 -15.44 -7.99 12.13
N ASN A 87 -14.70 -6.90 11.96
CA ASN A 87 -14.30 -6.00 13.02
C ASN A 87 -14.22 -4.56 12.48
N PRO A 88 -15.18 -3.68 12.78
CA PRO A 88 -15.18 -2.30 12.29
C PRO A 88 -14.00 -1.47 12.83
N ASP A 89 -13.41 -1.87 13.96
CA ASP A 89 -12.26 -1.21 14.58
C ASP A 89 -10.92 -1.72 14.04
N ALA A 90 -10.91 -2.77 13.22
CA ALA A 90 -9.69 -3.29 12.63
C ALA A 90 -9.11 -2.32 11.59
N ALA A 91 -7.81 -2.06 11.72
CA ALA A 91 -7.09 -1.10 10.88
C ALA A 91 -6.73 -1.68 9.51
N VAL A 92 -6.93 -0.92 8.43
CA VAL A 92 -6.43 -1.26 7.10
C VAL A 92 -5.37 -0.24 6.68
N VAL A 93 -4.11 -0.65 6.71
CA VAL A 93 -2.94 0.21 6.45
C VAL A 93 -2.34 -0.11 5.08
N ALA A 94 -2.29 0.88 4.20
CA ALA A 94 -1.74 0.71 2.85
C ALA A 94 -0.22 0.96 2.82
N GLU A 95 0.53 0.08 2.16
CA GLU A 95 1.86 0.45 1.67
C GLU A 95 1.76 1.29 0.39
N HIS A 96 2.11 2.57 0.50
CA HIS A 96 2.28 3.47 -0.64
C HIS A 96 3.67 4.10 -0.62
N PHE A 97 4.52 3.73 -1.58
CA PHE A 97 5.88 4.27 -1.68
C PHE A 97 5.93 5.75 -2.11
N HIS A 98 4.84 6.27 -2.69
CA HIS A 98 4.75 7.60 -3.27
C HIS A 98 3.46 8.31 -2.83
N ASP A 99 2.91 9.17 -3.68
CA ASP A 99 1.65 9.85 -3.42
C ASP A 99 0.51 8.81 -3.24
N ALA A 100 -0.13 8.86 -2.07
CA ALA A 100 -1.27 8.02 -1.73
C ALA A 100 -2.59 8.79 -1.80
N ALA A 101 -2.56 10.10 -2.07
CA ALA A 101 -3.69 11.01 -1.90
C ALA A 101 -4.93 10.56 -2.68
N GLN A 102 -4.77 10.02 -3.89
CA GLN A 102 -5.88 9.51 -4.68
C GLN A 102 -6.51 8.25 -4.08
N ASP A 103 -5.70 7.27 -3.70
CA ASP A 103 -6.19 5.99 -3.23
C ASP A 103 -6.79 6.11 -1.82
N VAL A 104 -6.26 6.97 -0.93
CA VAL A 104 -6.86 7.21 0.39
C VAL A 104 -8.22 7.89 0.33
N ARG A 105 -8.51 8.68 -0.71
CA ARG A 105 -9.82 9.32 -0.90
C ARG A 105 -10.93 8.31 -1.20
N THR A 106 -10.60 7.07 -1.55
CA THR A 106 -11.59 6.01 -1.77
C THR A 106 -12.28 5.56 -0.49
N GLY A 107 -11.72 5.88 0.69
CA GLY A 107 -12.25 5.44 1.98
C GLY A 107 -11.94 3.98 2.33
N ALA A 108 -11.17 3.28 1.50
CA ALA A 108 -10.77 1.90 1.76
C ALA A 108 -9.64 1.73 2.79
N TRP A 109 -8.99 2.84 3.17
CA TRP A 109 -7.76 2.85 3.96
C TRP A 109 -7.92 3.70 5.21
N ASP A 110 -7.51 3.17 6.36
CA ASP A 110 -7.45 3.92 7.63
C ASP A 110 -6.16 4.72 7.75
N ALA A 111 -5.06 4.18 7.25
CA ALA A 111 -3.75 4.80 7.26
C ALA A 111 -2.92 4.38 6.05
N VAL A 112 -1.84 5.13 5.81
CA VAL A 112 -0.81 4.76 4.82
C VAL A 112 0.56 4.80 5.47
N MET A 113 1.47 3.94 5.02
CA MET A 113 2.87 4.04 5.41
C MET A 113 3.42 5.40 4.95
N ASN A 114 3.71 6.28 5.90
CA ASN A 114 3.94 7.70 5.63
C ASN A 114 5.35 8.01 5.12
N TYR A 115 5.77 7.37 4.02
CA TYR A 115 7.09 7.59 3.44
C TYR A 115 7.27 9.02 2.94
N ALA A 116 6.26 9.58 2.28
CA ALA A 116 6.32 10.92 1.68
C ALA A 116 6.21 12.05 2.71
N GLY A 117 5.37 11.89 3.73
CA GLY A 117 5.08 12.92 4.74
C GLY A 117 5.82 12.73 6.06
N PHE A 118 6.61 11.66 6.24
CA PHE A 118 7.44 11.47 7.43
C PHE A 118 8.83 10.92 7.10
N THR A 119 8.95 9.68 6.63
CA THR A 119 10.26 8.98 6.52
C THR A 119 11.26 9.75 5.65
N ARG A 120 10.85 10.16 4.44
CA ARG A 120 11.71 10.90 3.51
C ARG A 120 12.11 12.28 4.04
N PRO A 121 11.17 13.14 4.50
CA PRO A 121 11.53 14.42 5.11
C PRO A 121 12.47 14.28 6.31
N VAL A 122 12.19 13.35 7.23
CA VAL A 122 13.02 13.13 8.42
C VAL A 122 14.42 12.66 8.03
N TRP A 123 14.54 11.76 7.05
CA TRP A 123 15.85 11.33 6.57
C TRP A 123 16.64 12.48 5.93
N GLN A 124 15.98 13.33 5.15
CA GLN A 124 16.61 14.55 4.61
C GLN A 124 17.03 15.54 5.71
N TRP A 125 16.33 15.60 6.83
CA TRP A 125 16.72 16.45 7.95
C TRP A 125 17.96 15.94 8.68
N LEU A 126 17.99 14.62 8.92
CA LEU A 126 18.99 13.97 9.77
C LEU A 126 20.25 13.55 9.00
N THR A 127 20.23 13.57 7.67
CA THR A 127 21.40 13.18 6.87
C THR A 127 22.51 14.23 6.92
N THR A 128 23.75 13.76 7.01
CA THR A 128 24.94 14.61 7.00
C THR A 128 25.30 15.03 5.57
N PRO A 129 25.75 16.27 5.33
CA PRO A 129 26.32 16.67 4.04
C PRO A 129 27.42 15.72 3.58
N GLY A 130 27.37 15.31 2.31
CA GLY A 130 28.32 14.34 1.74
C GLY A 130 27.97 12.87 1.98
N SER A 131 26.84 12.57 2.64
CA SER A 131 26.33 11.21 2.76
C SER A 131 26.11 10.55 1.39
N THR A 132 26.54 9.29 1.27
CA THR A 132 26.30 8.43 0.11
C THR A 132 25.11 7.50 0.32
N LEU A 133 24.37 7.64 1.43
CA LEU A 133 23.20 6.81 1.69
C LEU A 133 22.14 7.06 0.62
N PRO A 134 21.56 5.99 0.04
CA PRO A 134 20.52 6.13 -0.96
C PRO A 134 19.27 6.76 -0.35
N TYR A 135 18.50 7.46 -1.18
CA TYR A 135 17.21 8.02 -0.81
C TYR A 135 16.13 6.93 -0.84
N LEU A 136 16.10 6.11 0.21
CA LEU A 136 15.34 4.86 0.27
C LEU A 136 15.68 3.96 -0.94
N GLU A 137 14.67 3.62 -1.74
CA GLU A 137 14.77 2.76 -2.91
C GLU A 137 15.34 3.47 -4.14
N ALA A 138 15.50 4.80 -4.09
CA ALA A 138 16.04 5.56 -5.21
C ALA A 138 17.59 5.47 -5.21
N PRO A 139 18.23 5.17 -6.36
CA PRO A 139 19.68 5.04 -6.48
C PRO A 139 20.39 6.42 -6.52
N VAL A 140 19.89 7.38 -5.75
CA VAL A 140 20.44 8.73 -5.62
C VAL A 140 20.69 9.02 -4.15
N PRO A 141 21.80 9.70 -3.80
CA PRO A 141 22.05 10.06 -2.41
C PRO A 141 20.95 10.96 -1.83
N VAL A 142 20.60 10.73 -0.57
CA VAL A 142 19.71 11.63 0.17
C VAL A 142 20.36 13.02 0.32
N ARG A 143 19.63 14.08 -0.03
CA ARG A 143 20.11 15.45 0.09
C ARG A 143 19.66 16.07 1.43
N PRO A 144 20.58 16.69 2.21
CA PRO A 144 20.21 17.40 3.43
C PRO A 144 19.20 18.51 3.17
N ARG A 145 18.26 18.71 4.10
CA ARG A 145 17.31 19.83 4.12
C ARG A 145 17.19 20.42 5.52
N SER A 146 16.83 21.70 5.59
CA SER A 146 16.58 22.36 6.87
C SER A 146 15.33 21.82 7.56
N GLY A 147 15.25 21.94 8.88
CA GLY A 147 14.06 21.55 9.64
C GLY A 147 12.79 22.33 9.21
N ILE A 148 12.95 23.56 8.72
CA ILE A 148 11.84 24.38 8.22
C ILE A 148 11.27 23.78 6.93
N GLU A 149 12.12 23.46 5.95
CA GLU A 149 11.69 22.83 4.69
C GLU A 149 11.04 21.46 4.94
N VAL A 150 11.57 20.72 5.90
CA VAL A 150 11.05 19.41 6.32
C VAL A 150 9.66 19.57 6.90
N ALA A 151 9.47 20.47 7.87
CA ALA A 151 8.17 20.75 8.45
C ALA A 151 7.14 21.25 7.41
N GLN A 152 7.57 22.09 6.46
CA GLN A 152 6.72 22.54 5.35
C GLN A 152 6.29 21.37 4.45
N THR A 153 7.22 20.46 4.13
CA THR A 153 6.94 19.27 3.33
C THR A 153 5.93 18.36 4.03
N MET A 154 6.12 18.08 5.33
CA MET A 154 5.21 17.24 6.11
C MET A 154 3.79 17.82 6.14
N ARG A 155 3.65 19.14 6.34
CA ARG A 155 2.34 19.82 6.30
C ARG A 155 1.69 19.79 4.93
N ALA A 156 2.47 19.98 3.86
CA ALA A 156 1.95 19.94 2.49
C ALA A 156 1.43 18.54 2.13
N VAL A 157 2.15 17.48 2.50
CA VAL A 157 1.70 16.10 2.29
C VAL A 157 0.46 15.81 3.11
N ALA A 158 0.44 16.17 4.40
CA ALA A 158 -0.75 15.99 5.24
C ALA A 158 -1.99 16.70 4.69
N ALA A 159 -1.82 17.92 4.14
CA ALA A 159 -2.92 18.68 3.53
C ALA A 159 -3.50 18.04 2.26
N SER A 160 -2.78 17.11 1.63
CA SER A 160 -3.26 16.37 0.44
C SER A 160 -4.13 15.15 0.79
N MET A 161 -4.15 14.75 2.07
CA MET A 161 -4.85 13.56 2.55
C MET A 161 -6.13 13.93 3.32
N PRO A 162 -7.16 13.05 3.32
CA PRO A 162 -8.33 13.22 4.18
C PRO A 162 -7.95 13.32 5.66
N TRP A 163 -8.63 14.21 6.40
CA TRP A 163 -8.36 14.43 7.83
C TRP A 163 -8.47 13.14 8.65
N SER A 164 -9.39 12.24 8.27
CA SER A 164 -9.63 10.98 8.96
C SER A 164 -8.44 10.03 8.90
N VAL A 165 -7.64 10.12 7.82
CA VAL A 165 -6.41 9.34 7.64
C VAL A 165 -5.28 9.99 8.41
N VAL A 166 -5.14 11.32 8.33
CA VAL A 166 -4.09 12.07 9.04
C VAL A 166 -4.23 11.96 10.56
N ALA A 167 -5.45 11.96 11.09
CA ALA A 167 -5.71 11.85 12.52
C ALA A 167 -5.44 10.44 13.09
N ARG A 168 -5.32 9.42 12.22
CA ARG A 168 -5.06 8.03 12.59
C ARG A 168 -3.63 7.58 12.29
N SER A 169 -2.83 8.42 11.61
CA SER A 169 -1.46 8.14 11.15
C SER A 169 -0.36 8.67 12.06
#